data_AF-A0A7R8WGC6-F1
#
_entry.id   AF-A0A7R8WGC6-F1
#
_cell.length_a   1.000
_cell.length_b   1.000
_cell.length_c   1.000
_cell.angle_alpha   90.00
_cell.angle_beta   90.00
_cell.angle_gamma   90.00
#
_symmetry.space_group_name_H-M   'P 1'
#
loop_
_entity.id
_entity.type
_entity.pdbx_description
1 polymer ?
#
loop_
_entity_poly.entity_id
_entity_poly.type
_entity_poly.pdbx_seq_one_letter_code
_entity_poly.pdbx_strand_id
1 'polypeptide(L)'
;MEFKFSMTSLLPMFFVACYLNVLAVKLPITSGRWSGTSAEIQAPIPSKFVVPKINDRVLIVAVPGKEIQLGMNAKALQEILSTSTSRCWSMDTYNPVPGTLEGVPSANQYQRGFLVQLITKDLGLAQDAATTSASPTPMGSLAHQIFRTMMEHGLAEKDFSVVYKFLKGQKPEDPDYLLRLILEIMTLEAIKYNNGKLRILDQLRLPEESIFIEIETVEDGWNAINKMQVRGAPAIAIVGCLSLAVELHTVSFQTHYDLLSWVTEKVDYLVTSRPTAVNLAKTVSNLKRKIAKWIEEESELDPEDIRRKVIYTIEDMLASDLADNQAIGMHGAEAILKYYTEVLRYSFNFSSILDTVLINEGFRILTHCNTGSLATSGYGTALGIIRRLSEINRLNHVYCTETRPYNQGARLTAYELVFDRLPGTLICDSAVASLMATEDRRPHAVVVGADRVTRNGDTANKIGTLQLAILCRHFGIPFYVAAPFSSIDFDLETGGEITIEERSPEEVTHVAGTHIAAPGIGVWNPAFDVTPAELITMIVTEKGLFRPSELQSAAC
;
A
#
# COMPACT_ATOMS: atom_id res chain seq x y z
N MET A 1 5.81 -23.40 32.44
CA MET A 1 4.60 -22.54 32.48
C MET A 1 3.95 -22.63 31.11
N GLU A 2 2.89 -23.41 30.98
CA GLU A 2 2.08 -23.45 29.75
C GLU A 2 1.33 -22.13 29.59
N PHE A 3 1.68 -21.33 28.59
CA PHE A 3 0.87 -20.20 28.17
C PHE A 3 -0.35 -20.72 27.41
N LYS A 4 -1.47 -20.94 28.13
CA LYS A 4 -2.78 -21.11 27.50
C LYS A 4 -3.19 -19.76 26.88
N PHE A 5 -3.05 -19.62 25.57
CA PHE A 5 -3.72 -18.56 24.82
C PHE A 5 -5.24 -18.75 24.96
N SER A 6 -5.86 -17.91 25.78
CA SER A 6 -7.31 -17.79 25.83
C SER A 6 -7.78 -17.13 24.54
N MET A 7 -8.82 -17.68 23.90
CA MET A 7 -9.48 -17.14 22.70
C MET A 7 -9.94 -15.67 22.84
N THR A 8 -9.92 -15.09 24.04
CA THR A 8 -10.32 -13.70 24.34
C THR A 8 -9.50 -12.61 23.62
N SER A 9 -8.27 -12.87 23.17
CA SER A 9 -7.42 -11.86 22.51
C SER A 9 -7.63 -11.72 20.99
N LEU A 10 -8.30 -12.68 20.33
CA LEU A 10 -8.66 -12.63 18.90
C LEU A 10 -10.06 -12.04 18.63
N LEU A 11 -10.84 -11.86 19.69
CA LEU A 11 -12.26 -11.48 19.65
C LEU A 11 -12.57 -10.10 19.02
N PRO A 12 -11.76 -9.04 19.18
CA PRO A 12 -12.10 -7.72 18.62
C PRO A 12 -11.94 -7.66 17.10
N MET A 13 -10.95 -8.39 16.56
CA MET A 13 -10.76 -8.54 15.11
C MET A 13 -11.94 -9.28 14.47
N PHE A 14 -12.48 -10.29 15.16
CA PHE A 14 -13.70 -10.99 14.74
C PHE A 14 -14.94 -10.08 14.82
N PHE A 15 -14.98 -9.13 15.77
CA PHE A 15 -16.08 -8.20 15.95
C PHE A 15 -16.17 -7.15 14.83
N VAL A 16 -15.02 -6.58 14.44
CA VAL A 16 -14.88 -5.68 13.29
C VAL A 16 -15.10 -6.44 11.98
N ALA A 17 -14.57 -7.66 11.86
CA ALA A 17 -14.77 -8.51 10.69
C ALA A 17 -16.22 -8.97 10.51
N CYS A 18 -16.95 -9.36 11.56
CA CYS A 18 -18.36 -9.77 11.43
C CYS A 18 -19.31 -8.62 11.06
N TYR A 19 -18.93 -7.37 11.30
CA TYR A 19 -19.75 -6.20 10.95
C TYR A 19 -19.30 -5.50 9.66
N LEU A 20 -18.01 -5.59 9.29
CA LEU A 20 -17.50 -5.12 8.00
C LEU A 20 -17.61 -6.19 6.89
N ASN A 21 -17.63 -7.49 7.23
CA ASN A 21 -17.85 -8.61 6.30
C ASN A 21 -19.10 -9.40 6.69
N VAL A 22 -20.24 -9.08 6.08
CA VAL A 22 -21.35 -10.01 5.98
C VAL A 22 -21.11 -10.90 4.77
N LEU A 23 -20.51 -12.09 4.94
CA LEU A 23 -20.42 -13.11 3.89
C LEU A 23 -20.74 -14.53 4.40
N ALA A 24 -21.60 -15.19 3.60
CA ALA A 24 -21.84 -16.62 3.44
C ALA A 24 -22.50 -17.42 4.60
N VAL A 25 -23.83 -17.49 4.59
CA VAL A 25 -24.59 -18.52 5.34
C VAL A 25 -24.83 -19.74 4.43
N LYS A 26 -24.34 -20.92 4.83
CA LYS A 26 -24.78 -22.23 4.28
C LYS A 26 -25.85 -22.81 5.21
N LEU A 27 -27.11 -22.86 4.77
CA LEU A 27 -28.19 -23.59 5.46
C LEU A 27 -28.45 -24.94 4.76
N PRO A 28 -28.45 -26.07 5.48
CA PRO A 28 -28.97 -27.33 4.95
C PRO A 28 -30.50 -27.35 5.10
N ILE A 29 -31.22 -27.62 4.00
CA ILE A 29 -32.63 -28.02 4.06
C ILE A 29 -32.65 -29.55 4.18
N THR A 30 -33.03 -30.08 5.33
CA THR A 30 -33.49 -31.46 5.44
C THR A 30 -35.01 -31.47 5.44
N SER A 31 -35.58 -32.16 4.46
CA SER A 31 -37.01 -32.50 4.40
C SER A 31 -37.39 -33.35 5.62
N GLY A 32 -38.12 -32.79 6.59
CA GLY A 32 -38.66 -33.56 7.70
C GLY A 32 -39.10 -32.70 8.89
N ARG A 33 -40.42 -32.49 8.98
CA ARG A 33 -41.21 -31.90 10.08
C ARG A 33 -40.43 -31.49 11.35
N TRP A 34 -40.37 -30.18 11.59
CA TRP A 34 -40.40 -29.63 12.94
C TRP A 34 -41.75 -28.93 13.14
N SER A 35 -42.55 -29.48 14.05
CA SER A 35 -43.83 -28.93 14.50
C SER A 35 -43.58 -28.01 15.70
N GLY A 36 -43.83 -26.72 15.55
CA GLY A 36 -43.70 -25.74 16.65
C GLY A 36 -43.94 -24.29 16.19
N THR A 37 -45.22 -23.94 16.04
CA THR A 37 -45.84 -22.60 16.04
C THR A 37 -45.03 -21.33 15.69
N SER A 38 -45.37 -20.79 14.50
CA SER A 38 -45.64 -19.38 14.15
C SER A 38 -44.50 -18.34 14.07
N ALA A 39 -43.99 -18.14 12.85
CA ALA A 39 -43.96 -16.84 12.16
C ALA A 39 -43.74 -17.05 10.65
N GLU A 40 -44.80 -17.01 9.85
CA GLU A 40 -44.70 -16.95 8.39
C GLU A 40 -44.26 -15.53 7.98
N ILE A 41 -43.06 -15.39 7.40
CA ILE A 41 -42.67 -14.16 6.71
C ILE A 41 -43.09 -14.32 5.24
N GLN A 42 -44.29 -13.84 4.90
CA GLN A 42 -44.66 -13.53 3.53
C GLN A 42 -44.15 -12.13 3.18
N ALA A 43 -43.01 -12.04 2.52
CA ALA A 43 -42.59 -10.82 1.81
C ALA A 43 -42.22 -11.19 0.36
N PRO A 44 -42.72 -10.47 -0.66
CA PRO A 44 -42.42 -10.78 -2.05
C PRO A 44 -40.96 -10.42 -2.38
N ILE A 45 -40.24 -11.35 -3.00
CA ILE A 45 -38.89 -11.12 -3.53
C ILE A 45 -39.01 -10.20 -4.76
N PRO A 46 -38.31 -9.06 -4.85
CA PRO A 46 -38.37 -8.19 -6.02
C PRO A 46 -37.86 -8.86 -7.30
N SER A 47 -38.46 -8.55 -8.45
CA SER A 47 -38.25 -9.17 -9.77
C SER A 47 -36.89 -8.91 -10.45
N LYS A 48 -35.85 -8.49 -9.71
CA LYS A 48 -34.50 -8.17 -10.26
C LYS A 48 -33.39 -9.12 -9.81
N PHE A 49 -33.72 -10.26 -9.19
CA PHE A 49 -32.72 -11.24 -8.76
C PHE A 49 -32.70 -12.46 -9.68
N VAL A 50 -31.57 -12.71 -10.35
CA VAL A 50 -31.27 -14.02 -10.94
C VAL A 50 -30.63 -14.86 -9.85
N VAL A 51 -31.35 -15.87 -9.38
CA VAL A 51 -30.88 -16.84 -8.38
C VAL A 51 -30.45 -18.10 -9.12
N PRO A 52 -29.15 -18.42 -9.23
CA PRO A 52 -28.76 -19.72 -9.78
C PRO A 52 -29.12 -20.79 -8.74
N LYS A 53 -30.07 -21.66 -9.09
CA LYS A 53 -30.33 -22.90 -8.35
C LYS A 53 -29.19 -23.88 -8.63
N ILE A 54 -28.41 -24.20 -7.61
CA ILE A 54 -27.51 -25.35 -7.61
C ILE A 54 -27.92 -26.25 -6.44
N ASN A 55 -28.44 -27.43 -6.73
CA ASN A 55 -28.79 -28.47 -5.76
C ASN A 55 -29.65 -27.99 -4.56
N ASP A 56 -30.79 -27.34 -4.84
CA ASP A 56 -31.83 -26.96 -3.85
C ASP A 56 -31.38 -26.06 -2.68
N ARG A 57 -30.38 -25.18 -2.89
CA ARG A 57 -29.91 -24.20 -1.89
C ARG A 57 -30.05 -22.76 -2.38
N VAL A 58 -30.36 -21.83 -1.46
CA VAL A 58 -30.34 -20.38 -1.72
C VAL A 58 -28.98 -19.82 -1.28
N LEU A 59 -28.27 -19.16 -2.20
CA LEU A 59 -27.00 -18.48 -1.94
C LEU A 59 -27.29 -16.97 -1.86
N ILE A 60 -27.01 -16.33 -0.71
CA ILE A 60 -26.98 -14.86 -0.60
C ILE A 60 -25.52 -14.45 -0.57
N VAL A 61 -25.03 -13.86 -1.67
CA VAL A 61 -23.67 -13.34 -1.80
C VAL A 61 -23.75 -11.83 -1.65
N ALA A 62 -23.06 -11.26 -0.66
CA ALA A 62 -22.84 -9.83 -0.59
C ALA A 62 -21.66 -9.46 -1.49
N VAL A 63 -21.87 -8.46 -2.36
CA VAL A 63 -20.80 -7.87 -3.18
C VAL A 63 -20.20 -6.71 -2.39
N PRO A 64 -18.87 -6.59 -2.25
CA PRO A 64 -18.24 -5.44 -1.60
C PRO A 64 -18.66 -4.13 -2.28
N GLY A 65 -19.06 -3.13 -1.50
CA GLY A 65 -19.32 -1.76 -1.98
C GLY A 65 -20.79 -1.35 -2.17
N LYS A 66 -21.77 -2.18 -1.79
CA LYS A 66 -23.18 -1.74 -1.64
C LYS A 66 -23.74 -2.19 -0.30
N GLU A 67 -24.15 -1.24 0.55
CA GLU A 67 -24.94 -1.56 1.74
C GLU A 67 -26.22 -2.30 1.32
N ILE A 68 -26.34 -3.57 1.70
CA ILE A 68 -27.57 -4.33 1.47
C ILE A 68 -28.52 -4.05 2.63
N GLN A 69 -29.48 -3.14 2.45
CA GLN A 69 -30.62 -3.03 3.37
C GLN A 69 -31.58 -4.20 3.12
N LEU A 70 -31.42 -5.27 3.88
CA LEU A 70 -32.29 -6.47 3.81
C LEU A 70 -33.70 -6.26 4.37
N GLY A 71 -34.03 -5.08 4.91
CA GLY A 71 -35.34 -4.77 5.52
C GLY A 71 -35.69 -5.62 6.75
N MET A 72 -34.76 -6.43 7.26
CA MET A 72 -34.96 -7.32 8.40
C MET A 72 -34.81 -6.59 9.74
N ASN A 73 -35.68 -6.92 10.70
CA ASN A 73 -35.57 -6.46 12.07
C ASN A 73 -34.29 -7.02 12.72
N ALA A 74 -33.52 -6.17 13.41
CA ALA A 74 -32.24 -6.56 14.03
C ALA A 74 -32.37 -7.69 15.07
N LYS A 75 -33.51 -7.77 15.77
CA LYS A 75 -33.79 -8.85 16.71
C LYS A 75 -34.06 -10.17 16.00
N ALA A 76 -34.88 -10.14 14.94
CA ALA A 76 -35.13 -11.31 14.10
C ALA A 76 -33.82 -11.82 13.45
N LEU A 77 -32.97 -10.91 12.98
CA LEU A 77 -31.66 -11.28 12.43
C LEU A 77 -30.74 -11.91 13.50
N GLN A 78 -30.71 -11.35 14.71
CA GLN A 78 -29.94 -11.92 15.82
C GLN A 78 -30.45 -13.33 16.20
N GLU A 79 -31.76 -13.56 16.23
CA GLU A 79 -32.36 -14.87 16.54
C GLU A 79 -32.00 -15.92 15.48
N ILE A 80 -32.01 -15.54 14.20
CA ILE A 80 -31.56 -16.40 13.10
C ILE A 80 -30.07 -16.69 13.22
N LEU A 81 -29.24 -15.67 13.43
CA LEU A 81 -27.79 -15.84 13.49
C LEU A 81 -27.37 -16.68 14.70
N SER A 82 -27.97 -16.45 15.87
CA SER A 82 -27.69 -17.17 17.12
C SER A 82 -28.11 -18.64 17.12
N THR A 83 -28.90 -19.07 16.14
CA THR A 83 -29.31 -20.47 15.93
C THR A 83 -28.72 -21.11 14.67
N SER A 84 -27.85 -20.38 13.97
CA SER A 84 -27.21 -20.82 12.71
C SER A 84 -25.72 -21.13 12.88
N THR A 85 -25.07 -21.54 11.80
CA THR A 85 -23.59 -21.67 11.73
C THR A 85 -22.86 -20.33 11.88
N SER A 86 -23.58 -19.21 11.81
CA SER A 86 -23.05 -17.86 12.02
C SER A 86 -23.12 -17.41 13.49
N ARG A 87 -23.53 -18.29 14.40
CA ARG A 87 -23.54 -18.03 15.84
C ARG A 87 -22.13 -17.73 16.34
N CYS A 88 -21.95 -16.58 16.98
CA CYS A 88 -20.70 -16.20 17.62
C CYS A 88 -20.98 -15.53 18.96
N TRP A 89 -19.93 -15.38 19.77
CA TRP A 89 -20.03 -14.77 21.10
C TRP A 89 -20.65 -13.36 21.08
N SER A 90 -20.38 -12.58 20.03
CA SER A 90 -20.99 -11.27 19.83
C SER A 90 -22.51 -11.36 19.65
N MET A 91 -23.03 -12.44 19.07
CA MET A 91 -24.47 -12.63 18.91
C MET A 91 -25.15 -13.06 20.21
N ASP A 92 -24.40 -13.62 21.17
CA ASP A 92 -24.96 -14.23 22.38
C ASP A 92 -24.68 -13.43 23.66
N THR A 93 -23.59 -12.66 23.72
CA THR A 93 -23.08 -12.10 24.99
C THR A 93 -22.74 -10.61 24.90
N TYR A 94 -22.28 -10.12 23.75
CA TYR A 94 -21.89 -8.72 23.56
C TYR A 94 -22.51 -8.14 22.30
N ASN A 95 -23.81 -8.37 22.10
CA ASN A 95 -24.47 -7.87 20.89
C ASN A 95 -24.43 -6.34 20.89
N PRO A 96 -23.80 -5.73 19.88
CA PRO A 96 -23.54 -4.30 19.92
C PRO A 96 -24.79 -3.48 19.61
N VAL A 97 -25.87 -4.09 19.12
CA VAL A 97 -27.10 -3.41 18.73
C VAL A 97 -28.05 -3.31 19.93
N PRO A 98 -28.46 -2.11 20.36
CA PRO A 98 -29.43 -1.99 21.45
C PRO A 98 -30.77 -2.66 21.10
N GLY A 99 -31.36 -3.37 22.05
CA GLY A 99 -32.69 -3.97 21.91
C GLY A 99 -32.73 -5.34 21.22
N THR A 100 -31.59 -5.91 20.85
CA THR A 100 -31.53 -7.29 20.30
C THR A 100 -31.42 -8.34 21.40
N LEU A 101 -30.64 -8.06 22.45
CA LEU A 101 -30.51 -8.92 23.63
C LEU A 101 -30.74 -8.15 24.93
N GLU A 102 -31.20 -8.85 25.96
CA GLU A 102 -31.29 -8.35 27.33
C GLU A 102 -29.98 -8.65 28.09
N GLY A 103 -29.64 -7.81 29.07
CA GLY A 103 -28.46 -8.02 29.92
C GLY A 103 -27.10 -7.74 29.26
N VAL A 104 -27.05 -7.41 27.97
CA VAL A 104 -25.83 -7.03 27.26
C VAL A 104 -25.48 -5.55 27.44
N PRO A 105 -24.21 -5.13 27.27
CA PRO A 105 -23.80 -3.73 27.41
C PRO A 105 -24.62 -2.73 26.58
N SER A 106 -24.98 -3.09 25.35
CA SER A 106 -25.73 -2.23 24.42
C SER A 106 -27.14 -1.90 24.92
N ALA A 107 -27.73 -2.75 25.77
CA ALA A 107 -29.03 -2.51 26.40
C ALA A 107 -28.96 -1.46 27.52
N ASN A 108 -27.79 -1.21 28.10
CA ASN A 108 -27.57 -0.25 29.18
C ASN A 108 -26.62 0.89 28.78
N GLN A 109 -26.84 1.46 27.60
CA GLN A 109 -26.05 2.58 27.06
C GLN A 109 -24.53 2.34 27.08
N TYR A 110 -24.11 1.07 26.94
CA TYR A 110 -22.71 0.64 26.93
C TYR A 110 -21.94 1.01 28.21
N GLN A 111 -22.63 1.17 29.35
CA GLN A 111 -22.00 1.58 30.61
C GLN A 111 -21.35 0.42 31.39
N ARG A 112 -21.73 -0.83 31.09
CA ARG A 112 -21.25 -2.02 31.80
C ARG A 112 -20.61 -2.96 30.80
N GLY A 113 -19.41 -3.47 31.07
CA GLY A 113 -18.74 -4.46 30.24
C GLY A 113 -17.22 -4.27 30.16
N PHE A 114 -16.59 -4.76 29.09
CA PHE A 114 -15.15 -4.68 28.89
C PHE A 114 -14.78 -3.34 28.25
N LEU A 115 -14.04 -2.50 28.97
CA LEU A 115 -13.90 -1.10 28.61
C LEU A 115 -13.09 -0.88 27.33
N VAL A 116 -13.41 0.18 26.58
CA VAL A 116 -12.66 0.63 25.39
C VAL A 116 -11.18 0.84 25.72
N GLN A 117 -10.86 1.41 26.87
CA GLN A 117 -9.45 1.57 27.27
C GLN A 117 -8.73 0.23 27.49
N LEU A 118 -9.44 -0.79 27.99
CA LEU A 118 -8.86 -2.11 28.25
C LEU A 118 -8.66 -2.88 26.95
N ILE A 119 -9.65 -2.86 26.04
CA ILE A 119 -9.50 -3.50 24.72
C ILE A 119 -8.41 -2.82 23.88
N THR A 120 -8.26 -1.49 23.99
CA THR A 120 -7.19 -0.76 23.29
C THR A 120 -5.83 -1.22 23.77
N LYS A 121 -5.63 -1.27 25.09
CA LYS A 121 -4.40 -1.78 25.69
C LYS A 121 -4.09 -3.22 25.26
N ASP A 122 -5.07 -4.11 25.36
CA ASP A 122 -4.88 -5.54 25.03
C ASP A 122 -4.60 -5.74 23.53
N LEU A 123 -5.23 -4.96 22.66
CA LEU A 123 -4.95 -4.95 21.23
C LEU A 123 -3.53 -4.47 20.93
N GLY A 124 -3.06 -3.42 21.61
CA GLY A 124 -1.67 -2.96 21.52
C GLY A 124 -0.68 -4.09 21.87
N LEU A 125 -0.87 -4.73 23.03
CA LEU A 125 -0.03 -5.85 23.45
C LEU A 125 -0.10 -7.04 22.47
N ALA A 126 -1.26 -7.31 21.90
CA ALA A 126 -1.43 -8.36 20.88
C ALA A 126 -0.73 -7.99 19.57
N GLN A 127 -0.73 -6.73 19.14
CA GLN A 127 0.02 -6.27 17.96
C GLN A 127 1.54 -6.35 18.21
N ASP A 128 2.01 -5.99 19.39
CA ASP A 128 3.44 -6.10 19.75
C ASP A 128 3.89 -7.57 19.72
N ALA A 129 3.08 -8.47 20.29
CA ALA A 129 3.34 -9.90 20.26
C ALA A 129 3.31 -10.47 18.84
N ALA A 130 2.32 -10.10 18.03
CA ALA A 130 2.21 -10.55 16.65
C ALA A 130 3.37 -10.06 15.78
N THR A 131 3.83 -8.82 16.00
CA THR A 131 5.02 -8.27 15.35
C THR A 131 6.26 -9.07 15.73
N THR A 132 6.41 -9.39 17.02
CA THR A 132 7.53 -10.20 17.53
C THR A 132 7.54 -11.62 16.96
N SER A 133 6.37 -12.21 16.70
CA SER A 133 6.22 -13.55 16.14
C SER A 133 6.02 -13.59 14.62
N ALA A 134 6.22 -12.47 13.92
CA ALA A 134 5.98 -12.32 12.48
C ALA A 134 4.62 -12.89 12.03
N SER A 135 3.61 -12.77 12.88
CA SER A 135 2.28 -13.34 12.66
C SER A 135 1.36 -12.29 12.02
N PRO A 136 0.67 -12.61 10.91
CA PRO A 136 -0.14 -11.65 10.21
C PRO A 136 -1.39 -11.27 11.03
N THR A 137 -1.61 -9.97 11.21
CA THR A 137 -2.78 -9.41 11.89
C THR A 137 -3.53 -8.44 10.98
N PRO A 138 -4.12 -8.91 9.87
CA PRO A 138 -4.67 -8.06 8.81
C PRO A 138 -5.73 -7.04 9.27
N MET A 139 -6.42 -7.31 10.38
CA MET A 139 -7.41 -6.40 10.98
C MET A 139 -7.00 -5.84 12.34
N GLY A 140 -5.82 -6.22 12.85
CA GLY A 140 -5.43 -5.96 14.23
C GLY A 140 -5.01 -4.51 14.47
N SER A 141 -4.20 -3.96 13.57
CA SER A 141 -3.78 -2.55 13.60
C SER A 141 -4.98 -1.60 13.43
N LEU A 142 -5.87 -1.90 12.49
CA LEU A 142 -7.08 -1.13 12.23
C LEU A 142 -8.02 -1.16 13.44
N ALA A 143 -8.26 -2.33 14.04
CA ALA A 143 -9.07 -2.43 15.25
C ALA A 143 -8.45 -1.62 16.40
N HIS A 144 -7.13 -1.70 16.59
CA HIS A 144 -6.42 -0.94 17.61
C HIS A 144 -6.57 0.58 17.40
N GLN A 145 -6.46 1.05 16.16
CA GLN A 145 -6.64 2.46 15.81
C GLN A 145 -8.07 2.95 16.08
N ILE A 146 -9.09 2.19 15.68
CA ILE A 146 -10.51 2.53 15.93
C ILE A 146 -10.75 2.73 17.43
N PHE A 147 -10.29 1.80 18.27
CA PHE A 147 -10.49 1.91 19.72
C PHE A 147 -9.66 3.05 20.34
N ARG A 148 -8.47 3.35 19.81
CA ARG A 148 -7.71 4.56 20.21
C ARG A 148 -8.49 5.85 19.93
N THR A 149 -9.03 5.99 18.73
CA THR A 149 -9.84 7.16 18.37
C THR A 149 -11.07 7.27 19.26
N MET A 150 -11.69 6.16 19.63
CA MET A 150 -12.79 6.16 20.60
C MET A 150 -12.35 6.67 21.99
N MET A 151 -11.14 6.35 22.45
CA MET A 151 -10.61 6.89 23.72
C MET A 151 -10.47 8.41 23.65
N GLU A 152 -9.96 8.96 22.55
CA GLU A 152 -9.82 10.40 22.33
C GLU A 152 -11.18 11.12 22.32
N HIS A 153 -12.25 10.43 21.91
CA HIS A 153 -13.62 10.94 21.92
C HIS A 153 -14.35 10.72 23.25
N GLY A 154 -13.62 10.45 24.35
CA GLY A 154 -14.18 10.32 25.69
C GLY A 154 -14.99 9.03 25.90
N LEU A 155 -14.83 8.02 25.05
CA LEU A 155 -15.52 6.72 25.19
C LEU A 155 -14.69 5.68 25.96
N ALA A 156 -13.54 6.08 26.54
CA ALA A 156 -12.62 5.19 27.24
C ALA A 156 -13.29 4.31 28.32
N GLU A 157 -14.25 4.87 29.05
CA GLU A 157 -15.00 4.21 30.14
C GLU A 157 -16.28 3.48 29.68
N LYS A 158 -16.55 3.45 28.38
CA LYS A 158 -17.66 2.67 27.83
C LYS A 158 -17.20 1.26 27.51
N ASP A 159 -18.14 0.33 27.44
CA ASP A 159 -17.91 -1.01 26.91
C ASP A 159 -17.49 -0.95 25.43
N PHE A 160 -16.56 -1.82 25.02
CA PHE A 160 -16.00 -1.84 23.68
C PHE A 160 -17.06 -1.98 22.58
N SER A 161 -18.20 -2.63 22.84
CA SER A 161 -19.29 -2.74 21.86
C SER A 161 -19.94 -1.39 21.51
N VAL A 162 -19.62 -0.31 22.25
CA VAL A 162 -19.98 1.07 21.89
C VAL A 162 -19.39 1.49 20.54
N VAL A 163 -18.38 0.77 20.03
CA VAL A 163 -17.87 0.93 18.67
C VAL A 163 -18.99 0.93 17.65
N TYR A 164 -20.06 0.17 17.88
CA TYR A 164 -21.26 0.22 17.03
C TYR A 164 -21.96 1.57 17.04
N LYS A 165 -22.11 2.21 18.19
CA LYS A 165 -22.64 3.58 18.26
C LYS A 165 -21.63 4.60 17.75
N PHE A 166 -20.34 4.37 17.93
CA PHE A 166 -19.32 5.23 17.36
C PHE A 166 -19.39 5.21 15.82
N LEU A 167 -19.58 4.02 15.23
CA LEU A 167 -19.72 3.82 13.79
C LEU A 167 -21.12 4.17 13.25
N LYS A 168 -22.20 3.99 14.02
CA LYS A 168 -23.61 4.23 13.59
C LYS A 168 -24.16 5.60 14.01
N GLY A 169 -23.70 6.11 15.15
CA GLY A 169 -24.19 7.32 15.82
C GLY A 169 -23.71 8.61 15.19
N GLN A 170 -22.83 8.53 14.20
CA GLN A 170 -22.71 9.59 13.23
C GLN A 170 -23.86 9.43 12.22
N LYS A 171 -24.97 10.14 12.47
CA LYS A 171 -25.64 10.73 11.31
C LYS A 171 -24.58 11.62 10.68
N PRO A 172 -24.18 11.38 9.43
CA PRO A 172 -23.22 12.26 8.80
C PRO A 172 -23.90 13.61 8.63
N GLU A 173 -23.53 14.59 9.46
CA GLU A 173 -23.65 15.99 9.02
C GLU A 173 -22.66 16.26 7.88
N ASP A 174 -21.67 15.37 7.73
CA ASP A 174 -20.80 15.23 6.58
C ASP A 174 -20.77 13.75 6.15
N PRO A 175 -21.46 13.37 5.05
CA PRO A 175 -21.40 12.01 4.46
C PRO A 175 -19.98 11.57 4.14
N ASP A 176 -19.08 12.54 4.07
CA ASP A 176 -17.67 12.31 3.88
C ASP A 176 -16.92 12.08 5.19
N TYR A 177 -17.49 11.97 6.41
CA TYR A 177 -16.65 11.74 7.61
C TYR A 177 -16.17 10.29 7.73
N LEU A 178 -17.06 9.30 7.58
CA LEU A 178 -16.65 7.89 7.52
C LEU A 178 -15.88 7.61 6.23
N LEU A 179 -16.27 8.24 5.12
CA LEU A 179 -15.49 8.23 3.90
C LEU A 179 -14.15 8.93 4.11
N ARG A 180 -14.04 10.02 4.89
CA ARG A 180 -12.79 10.70 5.25
C ARG A 180 -11.99 9.88 6.21
N LEU A 181 -12.56 9.17 7.17
CA LEU A 181 -11.83 8.30 8.08
C LEU A 181 -11.27 7.10 7.29
N ILE A 182 -12.05 6.55 6.35
CA ILE A 182 -11.60 5.52 5.42
C ILE A 182 -10.59 6.09 4.42
N LEU A 183 -10.79 7.30 3.88
CA LEU A 183 -9.85 8.01 3.00
C LEU A 183 -8.61 8.52 3.76
N GLU A 184 -8.70 8.74 5.07
CA GLU A 184 -7.63 9.08 6.03
C GLU A 184 -6.80 7.83 6.35
N ILE A 185 -7.36 6.64 6.10
CA ILE A 185 -6.69 5.33 6.16
C ILE A 185 -6.22 4.90 4.75
N MET A 186 -6.83 5.42 3.68
CA MET A 186 -6.40 5.15 2.31
C MET A 186 -5.18 6.01 1.98
N THR A 187 -4.05 5.35 1.80
CA THR A 187 -2.89 5.98 1.18
C THR A 187 -3.29 6.55 -0.17
N LEU A 188 -2.75 7.71 -0.54
CA LEU A 188 -2.94 8.33 -1.85
C LEU A 188 -2.84 7.28 -2.98
N GLU A 189 -3.80 7.26 -3.88
CA GLU A 189 -3.81 6.34 -5.04
C GLU A 189 -3.51 7.12 -6.32
N ALA A 190 -2.36 6.85 -6.94
CA ALA A 190 -2.02 7.45 -8.24
C ALA A 190 -2.66 6.70 -9.42
N ILE A 191 -2.96 5.41 -9.23
CA ILE A 191 -3.49 4.50 -10.23
C ILE A 191 -4.79 3.91 -9.70
N LYS A 192 -5.91 4.17 -10.38
CA LYS A 192 -7.22 3.62 -10.05
C LYS A 192 -7.68 2.74 -11.18
N TYR A 193 -7.76 1.44 -10.91
CA TYR A 193 -8.21 0.46 -11.89
C TYR A 193 -9.38 -0.36 -11.33
N ASN A 194 -10.43 -0.50 -12.13
CA ASN A 194 -11.56 -1.38 -11.80
C ASN A 194 -12.22 -1.89 -13.09
N ASN A 195 -12.14 -3.21 -13.32
CA ASN A 195 -12.90 -3.94 -14.34
C ASN A 195 -12.91 -3.24 -15.71
N GLY A 196 -11.73 -3.07 -16.30
CA GLY A 196 -11.57 -2.43 -17.61
C GLY A 196 -11.71 -0.91 -17.62
N LYS A 197 -11.72 -0.25 -16.45
CA LYS A 197 -11.64 1.22 -16.35
C LYS A 197 -10.37 1.62 -15.62
N LEU A 198 -9.51 2.38 -16.29
CA LEU A 198 -8.28 2.93 -15.74
C LEU A 198 -8.37 4.45 -15.63
N ARG A 199 -8.03 4.98 -14.46
CA ARG A 199 -7.83 6.41 -14.23
C ARG A 199 -6.49 6.61 -13.52
N ILE A 200 -5.76 7.63 -13.93
CA ILE A 200 -4.47 7.97 -13.33
C ILE A 200 -4.46 9.42 -12.87
N LEU A 201 -3.76 9.71 -11.79
CA LEU A 201 -3.58 11.06 -11.28
C LEU A 201 -2.57 11.81 -12.16
N ASP A 202 -2.94 12.98 -12.69
CA ASP A 202 -2.05 13.80 -13.51
C ASP A 202 -0.99 14.49 -12.65
N GLN A 203 0.22 13.91 -12.62
CA GLN A 203 1.32 14.43 -11.80
C GLN A 203 1.90 15.76 -12.30
N LEU A 204 1.55 16.24 -13.50
CA LEU A 204 1.96 17.57 -13.96
C LEU A 204 1.19 18.68 -13.24
N ARG A 205 -0.03 18.38 -12.77
CA ARG A 205 -0.93 19.31 -12.07
C ARG A 205 -0.65 19.42 -10.58
N LEU A 206 0.01 18.42 -10.00
CA LEU A 206 0.44 18.47 -8.61
C LEU A 206 1.53 19.54 -8.39
N PRO A 207 1.58 20.19 -7.22
CA PRO A 207 0.71 19.97 -6.04
C PRO A 207 -0.58 20.80 -6.03
N GLU A 208 -0.84 21.65 -7.03
CA GLU A 208 -1.96 22.59 -7.00
C GLU A 208 -3.32 21.92 -7.23
N GLU A 209 -3.38 20.95 -8.16
CA GLU A 209 -4.62 20.26 -8.50
C GLU A 209 -4.43 18.74 -8.55
N SER A 210 -5.37 18.01 -7.93
CA SER A 210 -5.41 16.54 -7.92
C SER A 210 -6.45 16.04 -8.92
N ILE A 211 -6.10 16.06 -10.21
CA ILE A 211 -7.02 15.69 -11.30
C ILE A 211 -6.71 14.28 -11.82
N PHE A 212 -7.73 13.43 -11.88
CA PHE A 212 -7.63 12.12 -12.52
C PHE A 212 -8.04 12.20 -14.00
N ILE A 213 -7.19 11.69 -14.88
CA ILE A 213 -7.49 11.50 -16.30
C ILE A 213 -7.88 10.05 -16.57
N GLU A 214 -8.77 9.84 -17.54
CA GLU A 214 -9.21 8.50 -17.97
C GLU A 214 -8.26 7.98 -19.03
N ILE A 215 -7.96 6.67 -18.98
CA ILE A 215 -7.12 5.97 -19.94
C ILE A 215 -7.99 4.89 -20.57
N GLU A 216 -8.44 5.14 -21.80
CA GLU A 216 -9.36 4.26 -22.52
C GLU A 216 -8.62 3.36 -23.52
N THR A 217 -7.40 3.74 -23.89
CA THR A 217 -6.58 3.04 -24.89
C THR A 217 -5.12 2.91 -24.46
N VAL A 218 -4.41 2.01 -25.14
CA VAL A 218 -2.95 1.89 -25.11
C VAL A 218 -2.28 3.17 -25.59
N GLU A 219 -2.88 3.89 -26.54
CA GLU A 219 -2.40 5.20 -26.99
C GLU A 219 -2.48 6.26 -25.89
N ASP A 220 -3.56 6.27 -25.10
CA ASP A 220 -3.67 7.14 -23.93
C ASP A 220 -2.61 6.80 -22.89
N GLY A 221 -2.39 5.50 -22.62
CA GLY A 221 -1.35 5.02 -21.72
C GLY A 221 0.06 5.46 -22.18
N TRP A 222 0.35 5.29 -23.47
CA TRP A 222 1.59 5.75 -24.10
C TRP A 222 1.77 7.28 -23.93
N ASN A 223 0.72 8.05 -24.22
CA ASN A 223 0.73 9.51 -24.12
C ASN A 223 0.97 9.99 -22.69
N ALA A 224 0.32 9.38 -21.71
CA ALA A 224 0.48 9.71 -20.30
C ALA A 224 1.90 9.43 -19.79
N ILE A 225 2.51 8.33 -20.24
CA ILE A 225 3.90 7.99 -19.90
C ILE A 225 4.87 8.97 -20.58
N ASN A 226 4.72 9.21 -21.88
CA ASN A 226 5.60 10.08 -22.65
C ASN A 226 5.56 11.54 -22.16
N LYS A 227 4.35 12.08 -21.86
CA LYS A 227 4.17 13.42 -21.29
C LYS A 227 4.55 13.50 -19.81
N MET A 228 4.97 12.40 -19.20
CA MET A 228 5.34 12.29 -17.79
C MET A 228 4.20 12.69 -16.83
N GLN A 229 2.95 12.41 -17.22
CA GLN A 229 1.78 12.48 -16.33
C GLN A 229 1.80 11.33 -15.32
N VAL A 230 2.45 10.21 -15.68
CA VAL A 230 2.83 9.11 -14.78
C VAL A 230 4.34 9.04 -14.66
N ARG A 231 4.84 8.84 -13.44
CA ARG A 231 6.28 8.74 -13.14
C ARG A 231 6.53 7.66 -12.10
N GLY A 232 7.78 7.23 -12.01
CA GLY A 232 8.21 6.08 -11.21
C GLY A 232 8.25 4.81 -12.06
N ALA A 233 9.38 4.09 -12.02
CA ALA A 233 9.60 2.94 -12.89
C ALA A 233 8.51 1.85 -12.73
N PRO A 234 8.06 1.51 -11.49
CA PRO A 234 6.95 0.58 -11.30
C PRO A 234 5.61 1.11 -11.85
N ALA A 235 5.25 2.35 -11.51
CA ALA A 235 3.99 2.95 -11.95
C ALA A 235 3.88 3.06 -13.49
N ILE A 236 4.98 3.40 -14.18
CA ILE A 236 5.03 3.44 -15.65
C ILE A 236 4.74 2.06 -16.25
N ALA A 237 5.36 1.00 -15.72
CA ALA A 237 5.14 -0.37 -16.20
C ALA A 237 3.69 -0.82 -15.96
N ILE A 238 3.16 -0.56 -14.77
CA ILE A 238 1.80 -0.93 -14.39
C ILE A 238 0.75 -0.19 -15.21
N VAL A 239 0.87 1.13 -15.39
CA VAL A 239 -0.06 1.91 -16.22
C VAL A 239 -0.01 1.47 -17.68
N GLY A 240 1.19 1.20 -18.22
CA GLY A 240 1.35 0.66 -19.57
C GLY A 240 0.59 -0.66 -19.74
N CYS A 241 0.82 -1.62 -18.85
CA CYS A 241 0.12 -2.90 -18.90
C CYS A 241 -1.40 -2.77 -18.64
N LEU A 242 -1.84 -1.95 -17.68
CA LEU A 242 -3.27 -1.75 -17.41
C LEU A 242 -3.98 -1.09 -18.60
N SER A 243 -3.33 -0.19 -19.35
CA SER A 243 -3.91 0.37 -20.58
C SER A 243 -4.15 -0.70 -21.65
N LEU A 244 -3.28 -1.71 -21.73
CA LEU A 244 -3.50 -2.90 -22.56
C LEU A 244 -4.70 -3.71 -22.04
N ALA A 245 -4.82 -3.92 -20.72
CA ALA A 245 -5.97 -4.63 -20.15
C ALA A 245 -7.29 -3.93 -20.45
N VAL A 246 -7.34 -2.59 -20.37
CA VAL A 246 -8.53 -1.80 -20.75
C VAL A 246 -8.96 -2.10 -22.19
N GLU A 247 -8.05 -2.04 -23.17
CA GLU A 247 -8.40 -2.38 -24.55
C GLU A 247 -8.80 -3.85 -24.69
N LEU A 248 -8.07 -4.76 -24.02
CA LEU A 248 -8.37 -6.20 -24.04
C LEU A 248 -9.78 -6.51 -23.57
N HIS A 249 -10.40 -5.73 -22.67
CA HIS A 249 -11.81 -5.91 -22.29
C HIS A 249 -12.79 -5.66 -23.44
N THR A 250 -12.40 -4.84 -24.43
CA THR A 250 -13.27 -4.38 -25.52
C THR A 250 -13.09 -5.13 -26.85
N VAL A 251 -11.99 -5.88 -27.00
CA VAL A 251 -11.66 -6.64 -28.21
C VAL A 251 -11.83 -8.15 -28.02
N SER A 252 -12.05 -8.88 -29.11
CA SER A 252 -12.13 -10.34 -29.14
C SER A 252 -11.25 -10.91 -30.24
N PHE A 253 -10.87 -12.19 -30.11
CA PHE A 253 -9.93 -12.84 -31.03
C PHE A 253 -10.47 -14.18 -31.52
N GLN A 254 -10.23 -14.49 -32.79
CA GLN A 254 -10.65 -15.75 -33.40
C GLN A 254 -9.58 -16.84 -33.29
N THR A 255 -8.30 -16.44 -33.22
CA THR A 255 -7.17 -17.37 -33.13
C THR A 255 -6.17 -16.92 -32.07
N HIS A 256 -5.38 -17.86 -31.54
CA HIS A 256 -4.28 -17.55 -30.63
C HIS A 256 -3.21 -16.69 -31.30
N TYR A 257 -3.00 -16.89 -32.60
CA TYR A 257 -2.06 -16.10 -33.39
C TYR A 257 -2.48 -14.62 -33.44
N ASP A 258 -3.76 -14.35 -33.68
CA ASP A 258 -4.28 -12.97 -33.73
C ASP A 258 -4.12 -12.27 -32.36
N LEU A 259 -4.46 -12.97 -31.27
CA LEU A 259 -4.26 -12.46 -29.91
C LEU A 259 -2.79 -12.12 -29.64
N LEU A 260 -1.89 -13.06 -29.90
CA LEU A 260 -0.46 -12.87 -29.63
C LEU A 260 0.15 -11.76 -30.50
N SER A 261 -0.21 -11.74 -31.79
CA SER A 261 0.25 -10.70 -32.72
C SER A 261 -0.22 -9.32 -32.27
N TRP A 262 -1.49 -9.18 -31.92
CA TRP A 262 -2.08 -7.92 -31.47
C TRP A 262 -1.48 -7.44 -30.15
N VAL A 263 -1.34 -8.31 -29.16
CA VAL A 263 -0.71 -7.96 -27.88
C VAL A 263 0.74 -7.54 -28.10
N THR A 264 1.48 -8.26 -28.95
CA THR A 264 2.89 -7.96 -29.26
C THR A 264 3.03 -6.58 -29.87
N GLU A 265 2.21 -6.24 -30.86
CA GLU A 265 2.19 -4.91 -31.48
C GLU A 265 1.94 -3.80 -30.45
N LYS A 266 0.92 -3.97 -29.60
CA LYS A 266 0.54 -2.97 -28.60
C LYS A 266 1.61 -2.75 -27.54
N VAL A 267 2.22 -3.82 -27.03
CA VAL A 267 3.27 -3.66 -26.02
C VAL A 267 4.59 -3.15 -26.59
N ASP A 268 4.92 -3.50 -27.82
CA ASP A 268 6.11 -2.95 -28.49
C ASP A 268 5.94 -1.45 -28.74
N TYR A 269 4.72 -1.01 -29.11
CA TYR A 269 4.39 0.40 -29.15
C TYR A 269 4.54 1.08 -27.77
N LEU A 270 4.02 0.49 -26.68
CA LEU A 270 4.15 1.05 -25.33
C LEU A 270 5.61 1.31 -24.92
N VAL A 271 6.53 0.41 -25.26
CA VAL A 271 7.96 0.55 -24.94
C VAL A 271 8.58 1.80 -25.57
N THR A 272 8.07 2.24 -26.72
CA THR A 272 8.57 3.45 -27.39
C THR A 272 8.23 4.75 -26.64
N SER A 273 7.31 4.71 -25.66
CA SER A 273 6.92 5.91 -24.90
C SER A 273 8.11 6.54 -24.18
N ARG A 274 8.96 5.72 -23.55
CA ARG A 274 10.20 6.13 -22.86
C ARG A 274 11.22 4.99 -22.93
N PRO A 275 12.11 4.96 -23.95
CA PRO A 275 13.08 3.88 -24.15
C PRO A 275 14.05 3.64 -22.99
N THR A 276 14.24 4.63 -22.11
CA THR A 276 15.06 4.51 -20.90
C THR A 276 14.36 3.78 -19.74
N ALA A 277 13.04 3.58 -19.81
CA ALA A 277 12.25 2.86 -18.80
C ALA A 277 12.42 1.34 -18.95
N VAL A 278 13.58 0.81 -18.56
CA VAL A 278 13.92 -0.61 -18.68
C VAL A 278 12.91 -1.52 -17.97
N ASN A 279 12.30 -1.07 -16.87
CA ASN A 279 11.26 -1.82 -16.17
C ASN A 279 10.03 -2.08 -17.05
N LEU A 280 9.59 -1.11 -17.88
CA LEU A 280 8.49 -1.32 -18.82
C LEU A 280 8.87 -2.37 -19.87
N ALA A 281 10.06 -2.25 -20.47
CA ALA A 281 10.54 -3.19 -21.48
C ALA A 281 10.67 -4.63 -20.94
N LYS A 282 11.24 -4.80 -19.74
CA LYS A 282 11.34 -6.11 -19.06
C LYS A 282 9.95 -6.67 -18.76
N THR A 283 9.05 -5.85 -18.23
CA THR A 283 7.68 -6.25 -17.87
C THR A 283 6.91 -6.76 -19.07
N VAL A 284 6.87 -6.00 -20.18
CA VAL A 284 6.13 -6.43 -21.37
C VAL A 284 6.78 -7.63 -22.06
N SER A 285 8.10 -7.74 -22.03
CA SER A 285 8.81 -8.91 -22.58
C SER A 285 8.47 -10.19 -21.80
N ASN A 286 8.35 -10.09 -20.48
CA ASN A 286 7.89 -11.20 -19.64
C ASN A 286 6.44 -11.56 -19.92
N LEU A 287 5.56 -10.56 -20.12
CA LEU A 287 4.17 -10.79 -20.50
C LEU A 287 4.06 -11.52 -21.83
N LYS A 288 4.76 -11.06 -22.89
CA LYS A 288 4.81 -11.74 -24.20
C LYS A 288 5.24 -13.21 -24.07
N ARG A 289 6.31 -13.46 -23.30
CA ARG A 289 6.82 -14.83 -23.06
C ARG A 289 5.81 -15.72 -22.35
N LYS A 290 5.10 -15.19 -21.34
CA LYS A 290 4.04 -15.93 -20.63
C LYS A 290 2.90 -16.30 -21.58
N ILE A 291 2.47 -15.37 -22.43
CA ILE A 291 1.39 -15.60 -23.40
C ILE A 291 1.79 -16.67 -24.41
N ALA A 292 2.97 -16.54 -25.02
CA ALA A 292 3.49 -17.54 -25.97
C ALA A 292 3.53 -18.95 -25.33
N LYS A 293 4.02 -19.03 -24.08
CA LYS A 293 4.06 -20.28 -23.32
C LYS A 293 2.66 -20.87 -23.07
N TRP A 294 1.67 -20.06 -22.69
CA TRP A 294 0.29 -20.56 -22.52
C TRP A 294 -0.31 -21.08 -23.82
N ILE A 295 -0.05 -20.41 -24.95
CA ILE A 295 -0.51 -20.86 -26.27
C ILE A 295 0.13 -22.20 -26.64
N GLU A 296 1.41 -22.40 -26.32
CA GLU A 296 2.12 -23.67 -26.56
C GLU A 296 1.62 -24.81 -25.65
N GLU A 297 1.43 -24.55 -24.36
CA GLU A 297 1.05 -25.57 -23.36
C GLU A 297 -0.46 -25.88 -23.34
N GLU A 298 -1.29 -24.91 -23.70
CA GLU A 298 -2.75 -24.95 -23.58
C GLU A 298 -3.43 -24.68 -24.94
N SER A 299 -2.90 -25.27 -26.02
CA SER A 299 -3.32 -25.03 -27.42
C SER A 299 -4.79 -25.36 -27.73
N GLU A 300 -5.47 -26.10 -26.85
CA GLU A 300 -6.90 -26.44 -26.98
C GLU A 300 -7.84 -25.40 -26.33
N LEU A 301 -7.31 -24.45 -25.57
CA LEU A 301 -8.13 -23.39 -24.94
C LEU A 301 -8.66 -22.39 -25.98
N ASP A 302 -9.82 -21.81 -25.71
CA ASP A 302 -10.35 -20.72 -26.53
C ASP A 302 -9.41 -19.48 -26.41
N PRO A 303 -9.08 -18.77 -27.51
CA PRO A 303 -8.38 -17.49 -27.44
C PRO A 303 -8.97 -16.50 -26.42
N GLU A 304 -10.28 -16.55 -26.18
CA GLU A 304 -10.97 -15.76 -25.17
C GLU A 304 -10.59 -16.15 -23.73
N ASP A 305 -10.28 -17.41 -23.48
CA ASP A 305 -9.78 -17.88 -22.19
C ASP A 305 -8.37 -17.35 -21.93
N ILE A 306 -7.51 -17.38 -22.96
CA ILE A 306 -6.16 -16.81 -22.89
C ILE A 306 -6.24 -15.28 -22.72
N ARG A 307 -7.13 -14.59 -23.44
CA ARG A 307 -7.39 -13.15 -23.26
C ARG A 307 -7.72 -12.81 -21.81
N ARG A 308 -8.64 -13.56 -21.19
CA ARG A 308 -9.00 -13.39 -19.78
C ARG A 308 -7.83 -13.65 -18.84
N LYS A 309 -7.00 -14.66 -19.13
CA LYS A 309 -5.78 -14.97 -18.37
C LYS A 309 -4.74 -13.83 -18.46
N VAL A 310 -4.61 -13.19 -19.63
CA VAL A 310 -3.76 -11.99 -19.82
C VAL A 310 -4.27 -10.84 -18.96
N ILE A 311 -5.57 -10.52 -19.03
CA ILE A 311 -6.19 -9.46 -18.22
C ILE A 311 -5.93 -9.74 -16.73
N TYR A 312 -6.24 -10.94 -16.24
CA TYR A 312 -6.02 -11.31 -14.84
C TYR A 312 -4.55 -11.16 -14.43
N THR A 313 -3.61 -11.55 -15.30
CA THR A 313 -2.18 -11.43 -15.02
C THR A 313 -1.74 -9.97 -14.91
N ILE A 314 -2.30 -9.08 -15.74
CA ILE A 314 -2.03 -7.65 -15.67
C ILE A 314 -2.65 -7.04 -14.41
N GLU A 315 -3.87 -7.43 -14.06
CA GLU A 315 -4.55 -6.96 -12.85
C GLU A 315 -3.80 -7.39 -11.58
N ASP A 316 -3.27 -8.61 -11.57
CA ASP A 316 -2.45 -9.14 -10.48
C ASP A 316 -1.14 -8.36 -10.29
N MET A 317 -0.56 -7.79 -11.36
CA MET A 317 0.64 -6.96 -11.23
C MET A 317 0.43 -5.72 -10.34
N LEU A 318 -0.77 -5.11 -10.39
CA LEU A 318 -1.09 -3.97 -9.53
C LEU A 318 -1.15 -4.39 -8.05
N ALA A 319 -1.81 -5.51 -7.77
CA ALA A 319 -1.93 -6.04 -6.41
C ALA A 319 -0.60 -6.55 -5.86
N SER A 320 0.19 -7.23 -6.68
CA SER A 320 1.52 -7.74 -6.32
C SER A 320 2.48 -6.60 -6.00
N ASP A 321 2.56 -5.56 -6.84
CA ASP A 321 3.45 -4.41 -6.58
C ASP A 321 3.06 -3.70 -5.27
N LEU A 322 1.77 -3.61 -4.95
CA LEU A 322 1.31 -3.02 -3.69
C LEU A 322 1.76 -3.85 -2.49
N ALA A 323 1.63 -5.18 -2.58
CA ALA A 323 2.09 -6.10 -1.54
C ALA A 323 3.62 -6.03 -1.35
N ASP A 324 4.36 -5.95 -2.44
CA ASP A 324 5.82 -5.82 -2.43
C ASP A 324 6.24 -4.50 -1.78
N ASN A 325 5.58 -3.39 -2.11
CA ASN A 325 5.81 -2.08 -1.50
C ASN A 325 5.56 -2.10 0.01
N GLN A 326 4.49 -2.78 0.47
CA GLN A 326 4.20 -2.95 1.90
C GLN A 326 5.28 -3.79 2.60
N ALA A 327 5.75 -4.87 1.96
CA ALA A 327 6.83 -5.70 2.48
C ALA A 327 8.15 -4.92 2.58
N ILE A 328 8.50 -4.11 1.57
CA ILE A 328 9.65 -3.19 1.61
C ILE A 328 9.53 -2.24 2.80
N GLY A 329 8.37 -1.63 2.99
CA GLY A 329 8.11 -0.74 4.12
C GLY A 329 8.32 -1.42 5.46
N MET A 330 7.79 -2.64 5.62
CA MET A 330 7.97 -3.48 6.80
C MET A 330 9.44 -3.79 7.07
N HIS A 331 10.15 -4.37 6.10
CA HIS A 331 11.55 -4.76 6.25
C HIS A 331 12.45 -3.56 6.54
N GLY A 332 12.24 -2.44 5.85
CA GLY A 332 13.06 -1.25 6.04
C GLY A 332 12.85 -0.60 7.41
N ALA A 333 11.61 -0.56 7.91
CA ALA A 333 11.33 -0.08 9.26
C ALA A 333 12.03 -0.97 10.30
N GLU A 334 11.94 -2.29 10.14
CA GLU A 334 12.62 -3.27 11.00
C GLU A 334 14.15 -3.10 10.96
N ALA A 335 14.73 -2.84 9.79
CA ALA A 335 16.16 -2.63 9.64
C ALA A 335 16.67 -1.42 10.43
N ILE A 336 15.92 -0.31 10.39
CA ILE A 336 16.26 0.92 11.12
C ILE A 336 16.14 0.69 12.64
N LEU A 337 15.06 0.04 13.07
CA LEU A 337 14.84 -0.35 14.47
C LEU A 337 15.98 -1.22 15.00
N LYS A 338 16.36 -2.25 14.24
CA LYS A 338 17.41 -3.20 14.60
C LYS A 338 18.78 -2.53 14.66
N TYR A 339 19.12 -1.71 13.66
CA TYR A 339 20.40 -0.98 13.61
C TYR A 339 20.64 -0.19 14.91
N TYR A 340 19.65 0.60 15.35
CA TYR A 340 19.79 1.39 16.56
C TYR A 340 19.75 0.55 17.84
N THR A 341 18.96 -0.52 17.88
CA THR A 341 18.96 -1.46 19.01
C THR A 341 20.34 -2.11 19.19
N GLU A 342 21.02 -2.45 18.10
CA GLU A 342 22.37 -3.04 18.15
C GLU A 342 23.44 -1.99 18.52
N VAL A 343 23.41 -0.79 17.93
CA VAL A 343 24.34 0.30 18.27
C VAL A 343 24.27 0.67 19.75
N LEU A 344 23.07 0.72 20.33
CA LEU A 344 22.87 1.02 21.74
C LEU A 344 23.41 -0.08 22.66
N ARG A 345 23.27 -1.36 22.28
CA ARG A 345 23.85 -2.50 23.02
C ARG A 345 25.37 -2.46 23.09
N TYR A 346 26.05 -1.99 22.04
CA TYR A 346 27.52 -1.91 22.02
C TYR A 346 28.06 -0.66 22.72
N SER A 347 27.29 0.44 22.77
CA SER A 347 27.78 1.73 23.26
C SER A 347 27.62 1.92 24.77
N PHE A 348 26.69 1.21 25.42
CA PHE A 348 26.43 1.38 26.86
C PHE A 348 26.17 0.05 27.58
N ASN A 349 26.90 -0.20 28.68
CA ASN A 349 26.57 -1.22 29.70
C ASN A 349 25.31 -0.84 30.53
N PHE A 350 24.38 -0.06 29.97
CA PHE A 350 23.19 0.48 30.64
C PHE A 350 21.98 0.43 29.67
N SER A 351 21.26 -0.68 29.72
CA SER A 351 20.18 -1.03 28.78
C SER A 351 18.82 -0.33 29.03
N SER A 352 18.63 0.49 30.07
CA SER A 352 17.25 0.91 30.40
C SER A 352 16.87 2.34 30.04
N ILE A 353 17.80 3.30 29.90
CA ILE A 353 17.44 4.72 29.76
C ILE A 353 17.56 5.24 28.33
N LEU A 354 18.67 4.97 27.61
CA LEU A 354 18.81 5.40 26.21
C LEU A 354 17.89 4.61 25.27
N ASP A 355 17.71 3.31 25.52
CA ASP A 355 16.72 2.48 24.81
C ASP A 355 15.33 3.11 24.94
N THR A 356 14.94 3.53 26.14
CA THR A 356 13.62 4.16 26.37
C THR A 356 13.47 5.53 25.70
N VAL A 357 14.53 6.34 25.57
CA VAL A 357 14.45 7.69 24.99
C VAL A 357 14.38 7.65 23.45
N LEU A 358 15.27 6.91 22.78
CA LEU A 358 15.21 6.78 21.31
C LEU A 358 14.02 5.93 20.84
N ILE A 359 13.53 5.00 21.68
CA ILE A 359 12.30 4.25 21.38
C ILE A 359 11.05 5.13 21.54
N ASN A 360 11.01 6.06 22.51
CA ASN A 360 9.83 6.90 22.75
C ASN A 360 9.75 8.15 21.88
N GLU A 361 10.88 8.73 21.44
CA GLU A 361 10.84 9.98 20.64
C GLU A 361 10.61 9.75 19.14
N GLY A 362 10.89 8.54 18.63
CA GLY A 362 10.75 8.18 17.22
C GLY A 362 11.95 8.59 16.35
N PHE A 363 11.95 8.13 15.10
CA PHE A 363 13.06 8.36 14.17
C PHE A 363 12.85 9.61 13.30
N ARG A 364 13.93 10.38 13.10
CA ARG A 364 14.01 11.41 12.06
C ARG A 364 14.58 10.78 10.81
N ILE A 365 13.84 10.82 9.70
CA ILE A 365 14.24 10.19 8.44
C ILE A 365 14.44 11.27 7.39
N LEU A 366 15.51 11.20 6.60
CA LEU A 366 15.69 12.03 5.40
C LEU A 366 15.48 11.16 4.16
N THR A 367 14.78 11.70 3.16
CA THR A 367 14.57 11.05 1.87
C THR A 367 14.80 12.01 0.69
N HIS A 368 14.84 11.45 -0.52
CA HIS A 368 15.22 12.15 -1.74
C HIS A 368 14.36 11.69 -2.92
N CYS A 369 14.06 12.60 -3.86
CA CYS A 369 13.10 12.39 -4.95
C CYS A 369 11.69 12.09 -4.42
N ASN A 370 10.91 11.34 -5.21
CA ASN A 370 9.62 10.80 -4.85
C ASN A 370 9.58 9.30 -5.10
N THR A 371 9.19 8.57 -4.07
CA THR A 371 9.19 7.10 -3.97
C THR A 371 7.96 6.61 -3.23
N GLY A 372 6.89 7.42 -3.24
CA GLY A 372 5.63 7.14 -2.59
C GLY A 372 4.64 6.46 -3.51
N SER A 373 3.37 6.59 -3.18
CA SER A 373 2.27 6.10 -4.00
C SER A 373 2.22 6.78 -5.38
N LEU A 374 2.79 7.98 -5.50
CA LEU A 374 2.90 8.67 -6.78
C LEU A 374 3.95 8.03 -7.72
N ALA A 375 4.81 7.15 -7.22
CA ALA A 375 5.86 6.48 -8.01
C ALA A 375 5.63 4.97 -8.19
N THR A 376 4.63 4.39 -7.53
CA THR A 376 4.35 2.94 -7.55
C THR A 376 2.85 2.65 -7.71
N SER A 377 2.43 1.38 -7.59
CA SER A 377 1.00 1.02 -7.47
C SER A 377 0.29 1.68 -6.28
N GLY A 378 1.06 2.04 -5.24
CA GLY A 378 0.57 2.53 -3.95
C GLY A 378 1.59 2.21 -2.87
N TYR A 379 1.46 2.86 -1.71
CA TYR A 379 2.33 2.75 -0.53
C TYR A 379 3.78 3.23 -0.71
N GLY A 380 4.42 2.93 -1.84
CA GLY A 380 5.78 3.35 -2.17
C GLY A 380 6.88 2.48 -1.57
N THR A 381 8.13 2.79 -1.92
CA THR A 381 9.32 2.06 -1.45
C THR A 381 9.94 2.77 -0.24
N ALA A 382 10.81 3.75 -0.45
CA ALA A 382 11.45 4.49 0.64
C ALA A 382 10.44 5.33 1.44
N LEU A 383 9.41 5.87 0.79
CA LEU A 383 8.30 6.53 1.50
C LEU A 383 7.38 5.49 2.17
N GLY A 384 7.32 4.26 1.66
CA GLY A 384 6.66 3.13 2.31
C GLY A 384 7.31 2.77 3.65
N ILE A 385 8.64 2.83 3.75
CA ILE A 385 9.37 2.67 5.03
C ILE A 385 8.98 3.77 6.01
N ILE A 386 8.88 5.02 5.54
CA ILE A 386 8.47 6.16 6.36
C ILE A 386 7.02 6.01 6.84
N ARG A 387 6.10 5.63 5.95
CA ARG A 387 4.70 5.32 6.28
C ARG A 387 4.63 4.21 7.33
N ARG A 388 5.40 3.14 7.14
CA ARG A 388 5.45 2.04 8.10
C ARG A 388 5.93 2.49 9.48
N LEU A 389 6.99 3.30 9.55
CA LEU A 389 7.46 3.89 10.80
C LEU A 389 6.38 4.74 11.48
N SER A 390 5.58 5.48 10.71
CA SER A 390 4.43 6.24 11.23
C SER A 390 3.35 5.33 11.81
N GLU A 391 2.95 4.29 11.08
CA GLU A 391 1.91 3.32 11.52
C GLU A 391 2.24 2.67 12.86
N ILE A 392 3.53 2.35 13.08
CA ILE A 392 3.99 1.74 14.33
C ILE A 392 4.39 2.78 15.39
N ASN A 393 4.07 4.07 15.18
CA ASN A 393 4.37 5.19 16.07
C ASN A 393 5.87 5.36 16.39
N ARG A 394 6.73 5.08 15.40
CA ARG A 394 8.19 5.20 15.49
C ARG A 394 8.75 6.27 14.56
N LEU A 395 7.92 7.10 13.94
CA LEU A 395 8.34 8.25 13.15
C LEU A 395 8.22 9.54 13.98
N ASN A 396 9.32 10.27 14.12
CA ASN A 396 9.35 11.60 14.74
C ASN A 396 9.17 12.70 13.69
N HIS A 397 9.97 12.64 12.62
CA HIS A 397 10.01 13.68 11.59
C HIS A 397 10.55 13.14 10.28
N VAL A 398 10.12 13.73 9.17
CA VAL A 398 10.61 13.45 7.82
C VAL A 398 11.20 14.71 7.22
N TYR A 399 12.43 14.62 6.73
CA TYR A 399 13.00 15.62 5.84
C TYR A 399 12.92 15.11 4.41
N CYS A 400 12.45 15.93 3.49
CA CYS A 400 12.51 15.63 2.05
C CYS A 400 13.26 16.76 1.34
N THR A 401 14.17 16.41 0.44
CA THR A 401 14.87 17.43 -0.34
C THR A 401 14.02 17.87 -1.53
N GLU A 402 14.24 19.07 -2.06
CA GLU A 402 13.50 19.56 -3.23
C GLU A 402 13.68 18.68 -4.47
N THR A 403 14.89 18.13 -4.66
CA THR A 403 15.29 17.28 -5.78
C THR A 403 15.27 18.00 -7.13
N ARG A 404 16.16 18.98 -7.28
CA ARG A 404 16.37 19.69 -8.55
C ARG A 404 16.91 18.74 -9.64
N PRO A 405 16.70 19.08 -10.93
CA PRO A 405 15.93 20.23 -11.41
C PRO A 405 14.41 20.03 -11.42
N TYR A 406 13.93 18.78 -11.37
CA TYR A 406 12.52 18.46 -11.58
C TYR A 406 11.60 18.69 -10.38
N ASN A 407 12.17 18.94 -9.21
CA ASN A 407 11.48 19.27 -7.98
C ASN A 407 10.51 18.17 -7.52
N GLN A 408 10.83 16.89 -7.73
CA GLN A 408 9.95 15.79 -7.32
C GLN A 408 9.72 15.77 -5.81
N GLY A 409 10.76 16.03 -5.01
CA GLY A 409 10.60 16.01 -3.57
C GLY A 409 9.77 17.20 -3.07
N ALA A 410 9.98 18.39 -3.65
CA ALA A 410 9.17 19.57 -3.33
C ALA A 410 7.71 19.47 -3.81
N ARG A 411 7.47 18.90 -5.01
CA ARG A 411 6.13 18.86 -5.61
C ARG A 411 5.32 17.63 -5.21
N LEU A 412 5.95 16.46 -5.13
CA LEU A 412 5.26 15.17 -5.00
C LEU A 412 5.46 14.58 -3.61
N THR A 413 6.70 14.49 -3.11
CA THR A 413 6.94 13.94 -1.77
C THR A 413 6.35 14.83 -0.69
N ALA A 414 6.58 16.14 -0.74
CA ALA A 414 5.95 17.06 0.21
C ALA A 414 4.42 17.00 0.12
N TYR A 415 3.85 16.82 -1.09
CA TYR A 415 2.41 16.63 -1.27
C TYR A 415 1.92 15.35 -0.57
N GLU A 416 2.61 14.22 -0.73
CA GLU A 416 2.27 12.97 -0.04
C GLU A 416 2.41 13.08 1.48
N LEU A 417 3.47 13.72 1.98
CA LEU A 417 3.65 13.94 3.41
C LEU A 417 2.50 14.77 4.00
N VAL A 418 2.05 15.81 3.28
CA VAL A 418 0.90 16.63 3.70
C VAL A 418 -0.41 15.82 3.63
N PHE A 419 -0.61 15.07 2.54
CA PHE A 419 -1.80 14.23 2.35
C PHE A 419 -1.94 13.20 3.48
N ASP A 420 -0.85 12.48 3.77
CA ASP A 420 -0.79 11.45 4.82
C ASP A 420 -0.66 12.06 6.25
N ARG A 421 -0.61 13.39 6.37
CA ARG A 421 -0.42 14.13 7.64
C ARG A 421 0.84 13.70 8.42
N LEU A 422 1.91 13.37 7.70
CA LEU A 422 3.20 13.03 8.28
C LEU A 422 3.96 14.29 8.69
N PRO A 423 4.70 14.28 9.82
CA PRO A 423 5.49 15.41 10.27
C PRO A 423 6.67 15.64 9.31
N GLY A 424 6.48 16.49 8.31
CA GLY A 424 7.42 16.70 7.20
C GLY A 424 8.02 18.10 7.14
N THR A 425 9.30 18.20 6.74
CA THR A 425 9.96 19.47 6.37
C THR A 425 10.63 19.33 5.01
N LEU A 426 10.33 20.26 4.11
CA LEU A 426 11.03 20.42 2.83
C LEU A 426 12.34 21.20 3.03
N ILE A 427 13.42 20.73 2.41
CA ILE A 427 14.72 21.40 2.40
C ILE A 427 15.29 21.51 0.99
N CYS A 428 16.15 22.49 0.73
CA CYS A 428 16.94 22.53 -0.51
C CYS A 428 17.95 21.36 -0.52
N ASP A 429 18.33 20.87 -1.71
CA ASP A 429 19.30 19.77 -1.83
C ASP A 429 20.66 20.15 -1.19
N SER A 430 21.03 21.44 -1.24
CA SER A 430 22.25 22.00 -0.65
C SER A 430 22.22 22.13 0.87
N ALA A 431 21.04 22.06 1.51
CA ALA A 431 20.91 22.22 2.96
C ALA A 431 21.19 20.92 3.73
N VAL A 432 21.33 19.79 3.03
CA VAL A 432 21.47 18.44 3.64
C VAL A 432 22.66 18.37 4.59
N ALA A 433 23.82 18.90 4.20
CA ALA A 433 25.01 18.88 5.06
C ALA A 433 24.80 19.70 6.34
N SER A 434 24.16 20.87 6.24
CA SER A 434 23.83 21.71 7.41
C SER A 434 22.82 21.01 8.33
N LEU A 435 21.81 20.34 7.75
CA LEU A 435 20.84 19.55 8.51
C LEU A 435 21.54 18.42 9.28
N MET A 436 22.40 17.65 8.60
CA MET A 436 23.15 16.57 9.23
C MET A 436 24.14 17.08 10.30
N ALA A 437 24.69 18.28 10.14
CA ALA A 437 25.55 18.88 11.16
C ALA A 437 24.79 19.31 12.44
N THR A 438 23.48 19.59 12.35
CA THR A 438 22.68 20.14 13.45
C THR A 438 22.14 19.01 14.33
N GLU A 439 22.71 18.81 15.53
CA GLU A 439 22.48 17.62 16.36
C GLU A 439 21.01 17.33 16.69
N ASP A 440 20.24 18.34 17.09
CA ASP A 440 18.82 18.21 17.45
C ASP A 440 17.91 17.92 16.25
N ARG A 441 18.40 18.18 15.02
CA ARG A 441 17.67 17.95 13.78
C ARG A 441 18.22 16.79 12.95
N ARG A 442 19.41 16.29 13.28
CA ARG A 442 20.15 15.28 12.52
C ARG A 442 19.26 14.07 12.24
N PRO A 443 19.14 13.64 10.96
CA PRO A 443 18.43 12.40 10.63
C PRO A 443 19.12 11.18 11.25
N HIS A 444 18.32 10.24 11.71
CA HIS A 444 18.78 8.94 12.18
C HIS A 444 19.02 7.96 11.02
N ALA A 445 18.33 8.13 9.90
CA ALA A 445 18.60 7.34 8.71
C ALA A 445 18.26 8.14 7.46
N VAL A 446 18.92 7.77 6.36
CA VAL A 446 18.54 8.20 5.01
C VAL A 446 17.98 7.01 4.26
N VAL A 447 16.78 7.16 3.70
CA VAL A 447 16.12 6.14 2.87
C VAL A 447 15.83 6.73 1.49
N VAL A 448 16.28 6.06 0.43
CA VAL A 448 16.07 6.49 -0.96
C VAL A 448 15.53 5.34 -1.80
N GLY A 449 14.89 5.66 -2.93
CA GLY A 449 14.51 4.67 -3.93
C GLY A 449 15.69 4.20 -4.78
N ALA A 450 15.38 3.42 -5.81
CA ALA A 450 16.31 3.11 -6.90
C ALA A 450 15.57 3.13 -8.23
N ASP A 451 16.25 3.60 -9.27
CA ASP A 451 15.85 3.34 -10.65
C ASP A 451 16.38 1.97 -11.09
N ARG A 452 17.66 1.69 -10.76
CA ARG A 452 18.31 0.42 -11.06
C ARG A 452 19.37 0.09 -10.02
N VAL A 453 19.45 -1.18 -9.63
CA VAL A 453 20.50 -1.73 -8.77
C VAL A 453 21.26 -2.80 -9.56
N THR A 454 22.57 -2.71 -9.69
CA THR A 454 23.38 -3.72 -10.40
C THR A 454 23.67 -4.93 -9.52
N ARG A 455 24.29 -5.97 -10.09
CA ARG A 455 24.62 -7.22 -9.37
C ARG A 455 25.46 -6.98 -8.11
N ASN A 456 26.44 -6.09 -8.16
CA ASN A 456 27.28 -5.76 -7.00
C ASN A 456 26.60 -4.83 -5.97
N GLY A 457 25.39 -4.34 -6.27
CA GLY A 457 24.63 -3.42 -5.43
C GLY A 457 24.85 -1.93 -5.73
N ASP A 458 25.66 -1.55 -6.73
CA ASP A 458 25.72 -0.15 -7.16
C ASP A 458 24.33 0.29 -7.60
N THR A 459 23.92 1.47 -7.15
CA THR A 459 22.55 1.92 -7.31
C THR A 459 22.51 3.20 -8.13
N ALA A 460 21.90 3.14 -9.31
CA ALA A 460 21.49 4.34 -10.03
C ALA A 460 20.16 4.85 -9.47
N ASN A 461 20.16 6.11 -9.04
CA ASN A 461 18.98 6.80 -8.56
C ASN A 461 19.04 8.29 -8.93
N LYS A 462 17.98 9.04 -8.60
CA LYS A 462 17.88 10.47 -8.92
C LYS A 462 19.14 11.24 -8.52
N ILE A 463 19.63 12.10 -9.42
CA ILE A 463 20.79 12.97 -9.19
C ILE A 463 20.70 13.67 -7.83
N GLY A 464 21.77 13.58 -7.04
CA GLY A 464 21.83 13.97 -5.64
C GLY A 464 21.92 12.78 -4.68
N THR A 465 21.56 11.56 -5.12
CA THR A 465 21.60 10.37 -4.27
C THR A 465 23.02 10.01 -3.84
N LEU A 466 23.98 10.02 -4.77
CA LEU A 466 25.40 9.82 -4.47
C LEU A 466 25.90 10.87 -3.46
N GLN A 467 25.52 12.14 -3.65
CA GLN A 467 25.89 13.22 -2.73
C GLN A 467 25.37 12.94 -1.32
N LEU A 468 24.12 12.50 -1.18
CA LEU A 468 23.54 12.12 0.11
C LEU A 468 24.30 10.95 0.76
N ALA A 469 24.65 9.91 -0.01
CA ALA A 469 25.38 8.76 0.50
C ALA A 469 26.78 9.12 1.02
N ILE A 470 27.49 10.01 0.31
CA ILE A 470 28.79 10.55 0.76
C ILE A 470 28.63 11.32 2.08
N LEU A 471 27.61 12.17 2.20
CA LEU A 471 27.34 12.91 3.44
C LEU A 471 26.96 11.97 4.59
N CYS A 472 26.17 10.94 4.32
CA CYS A 472 25.83 9.91 5.32
C CYS A 472 27.08 9.23 5.87
N ARG A 473 28.02 8.86 4.99
CA ARG A 473 29.31 8.29 5.39
C ARG A 473 30.11 9.26 6.26
N HIS A 474 30.15 10.54 5.92
CA HIS A 474 30.85 11.58 6.70
C HIS A 474 30.26 11.77 8.10
N PHE A 475 28.93 11.81 8.23
CA PHE A 475 28.24 12.03 9.51
C PHE A 475 27.90 10.75 10.29
N GLY A 476 28.24 9.57 9.78
CA GLY A 476 27.96 8.29 10.42
C GLY A 476 26.48 7.93 10.45
N ILE A 477 25.70 8.35 9.45
CA ILE A 477 24.26 8.07 9.32
C ILE A 477 24.08 6.85 8.40
N PRO A 478 23.29 5.84 8.76
CA PRO A 478 23.04 4.70 7.89
C PRO A 478 22.21 5.11 6.66
N PHE A 479 22.63 4.60 5.49
CA PHE A 479 22.06 4.91 4.18
C PHE A 479 21.42 3.66 3.57
N TYR A 480 20.12 3.72 3.32
CA TYR A 480 19.31 2.61 2.84
C TYR A 480 18.78 2.88 1.43
N VAL A 481 18.88 1.87 0.57
CA VAL A 481 18.22 1.86 -0.74
C VAL A 481 17.00 0.94 -0.65
N ALA A 482 15.81 1.45 -0.97
CA ALA A 482 14.56 0.70 -0.98
C ALA A 482 14.10 0.48 -2.43
N ALA A 483 14.15 -0.76 -2.88
CA ALA A 483 13.87 -1.12 -4.26
C ALA A 483 13.22 -2.50 -4.32
N PRO A 484 12.18 -2.70 -5.15
CA PRO A 484 11.67 -4.05 -5.41
C PRO A 484 12.76 -4.86 -6.11
N PHE A 485 12.72 -6.18 -5.94
CA PHE A 485 13.69 -7.08 -6.57
C PHE A 485 13.64 -6.99 -8.11
N SER A 486 12.52 -6.56 -8.68
CA SER A 486 12.36 -6.27 -10.11
C SER A 486 13.20 -5.09 -10.62
N SER A 487 13.65 -4.20 -9.74
CA SER A 487 14.58 -3.11 -10.07
C SER A 487 16.05 -3.53 -9.99
N ILE A 488 16.34 -4.76 -9.60
CA ILE A 488 17.69 -5.31 -9.61
C ILE A 488 17.99 -5.88 -11.00
N ASP A 489 19.07 -5.39 -11.59
CA ASP A 489 19.58 -5.80 -12.89
C ASP A 489 20.81 -6.68 -12.72
N PHE A 490 20.57 -7.99 -12.62
CA PHE A 490 21.66 -8.97 -12.51
C PHE A 490 22.49 -9.07 -13.79
N ASP A 491 22.04 -8.52 -14.92
CA ASP A 491 22.81 -8.54 -16.16
C ASP A 491 23.97 -7.52 -16.17
N LEU A 492 23.94 -6.54 -15.26
CA LEU A 492 24.99 -5.53 -15.10
C LEU A 492 25.84 -5.85 -13.87
N GLU A 493 27.16 -5.97 -14.04
CA GLU A 493 28.05 -6.30 -12.94
C GLU A 493 28.24 -5.11 -12.00
N THR A 494 28.44 -3.91 -12.56
CA THR A 494 28.78 -2.69 -11.83
C THR A 494 28.01 -1.47 -12.35
N GLY A 495 27.90 -0.44 -11.52
CA GLY A 495 27.21 0.79 -11.89
C GLY A 495 27.87 1.58 -13.03
N GLY A 496 29.14 1.29 -13.35
CA GLY A 496 29.85 1.87 -14.49
C GLY A 496 29.27 1.48 -15.86
N GLU A 497 28.45 0.43 -15.91
CA GLU A 497 27.76 -0.04 -17.13
C GLU A 497 26.41 0.68 -17.34
N ILE A 498 25.93 1.44 -16.35
CA ILE A 498 24.68 2.17 -16.45
C ILE A 498 24.90 3.43 -17.29
N THR A 499 24.19 3.51 -18.42
CA THR A 499 24.10 4.74 -19.21
C THR A 499 23.24 5.77 -18.47
N ILE A 500 23.83 6.91 -18.12
CA ILE A 500 23.12 8.00 -17.45
C ILE A 500 22.37 8.85 -18.46
N GLU A 501 21.06 8.96 -18.28
CA GLU A 501 20.20 9.85 -19.06
C GLU A 501 20.59 11.32 -18.80
N GLU A 502 21.04 12.04 -19.82
CA GLU A 502 21.16 13.50 -19.79
C GLU A 502 19.92 14.13 -20.43
N ARG A 503 19.35 15.13 -19.77
CA ARG A 503 18.11 15.79 -20.19
C ARG A 503 18.35 17.21 -20.67
N SER A 504 17.27 17.81 -21.18
CA SER A 504 17.31 19.18 -21.72
C SER A 504 17.90 20.16 -20.71
N PRO A 505 18.83 21.04 -21.12
CA PRO A 505 19.28 22.18 -20.34
C PRO A 505 18.16 23.10 -19.82
N GLU A 506 17.01 23.10 -20.50
CA GLU A 506 15.85 23.93 -20.12
C GLU A 506 15.30 23.57 -18.73
N GLU A 507 15.38 22.31 -18.30
CA GLU A 507 14.90 21.90 -16.98
C GLU A 507 15.70 22.56 -15.83
N VAL A 508 16.98 22.81 -16.07
CA VAL A 508 17.85 23.50 -15.11
C VAL A 508 17.68 25.01 -15.22
N THR A 509 17.67 25.54 -16.45
CA THR A 509 17.66 26.99 -16.68
C THR A 509 16.29 27.62 -16.45
N HIS A 510 15.20 26.87 -16.61
CA HIS A 510 13.83 27.34 -16.46
C HIS A 510 13.10 26.65 -15.30
N VAL A 511 12.18 27.38 -14.66
CA VAL A 511 11.24 26.84 -13.68
C VAL A 511 9.85 27.37 -14.02
N ALA A 512 8.87 26.47 -14.18
CA ALA A 512 7.49 26.81 -14.56
C ALA A 512 7.41 27.75 -15.79
N GLY A 513 8.23 27.47 -16.82
CA GLY A 513 8.30 28.26 -18.06
C GLY A 513 9.06 29.59 -17.95
N THR A 514 9.54 29.96 -16.75
CA THR A 514 10.31 31.19 -16.53
C THR A 514 11.80 30.90 -16.56
N HIS A 515 12.56 31.62 -17.40
CA HIS A 515 14.03 31.51 -17.46
C HIS A 515 14.67 32.16 -16.23
N ILE A 516 15.42 31.37 -15.45
CA ILE A 516 16.10 31.78 -14.22
C ILE A 516 17.60 31.98 -14.44
N ALA A 517 18.24 31.07 -15.17
CA ALA A 517 19.68 31.12 -15.41
C ALA A 517 20.10 32.25 -16.37
N ALA A 518 21.38 32.65 -16.32
CA ALA A 518 21.90 33.66 -17.22
C ALA A 518 21.96 33.13 -18.68
N PRO A 519 21.50 33.91 -19.69
CA PRO A 519 21.56 33.48 -21.08
C PRO A 519 22.99 33.16 -21.56
N GLY A 520 23.13 32.06 -22.31
CA GLY A 520 24.40 31.63 -22.92
C GLY A 520 25.28 30.72 -22.04
N ILE A 521 24.87 30.40 -20.82
CA ILE A 521 25.60 29.45 -19.95
C ILE A 521 25.45 28.00 -20.45
N GLY A 522 26.55 27.24 -20.43
CA GLY A 522 26.51 25.79 -20.65
C GLY A 522 25.87 25.06 -19.47
N VAL A 523 25.18 23.95 -19.73
CA VAL A 523 24.45 23.18 -18.71
C VAL A 523 24.82 21.71 -18.81
N TRP A 524 25.08 21.10 -17.66
CA TRP A 524 25.17 19.66 -17.51
C TRP A 524 23.99 19.20 -16.65
N ASN A 525 23.12 18.36 -17.22
CA ASN A 525 21.86 17.94 -16.59
C ASN A 525 21.70 16.41 -16.62
N PRO A 526 22.51 15.66 -15.85
CA PRO A 526 22.29 14.24 -15.67
C PRO A 526 21.03 14.01 -14.81
N ALA A 527 20.13 13.15 -15.26
CA ALA A 527 18.92 12.82 -14.53
C ALA A 527 19.18 11.88 -13.34
N PHE A 528 20.30 11.17 -13.33
CA PHE A 528 20.65 10.16 -12.33
C PHE A 528 22.13 10.24 -11.98
N ASP A 529 22.50 9.74 -10.81
CA ASP A 529 23.87 9.41 -10.44
C ASP A 529 23.94 7.95 -9.93
N VAL A 530 25.15 7.42 -9.81
CA VAL A 530 25.40 6.07 -9.31
C VAL A 530 26.00 6.17 -7.91
N THR A 531 25.34 5.55 -6.93
CA THR A 531 25.84 5.38 -5.57
C THR A 531 26.58 4.04 -5.48
N PRO A 532 27.91 4.05 -5.23
CA PRO A 532 28.67 2.83 -5.03
C PRO A 532 28.16 1.99 -3.86
N ALA A 533 28.17 0.67 -4.03
CA ALA A 533 27.75 -0.29 -3.02
C ALA A 533 28.41 -0.08 -1.64
N GLU A 534 29.67 0.35 -1.59
CA GLU A 534 30.40 0.62 -0.34
C GLU A 534 29.82 1.74 0.53
N LEU A 535 28.99 2.62 -0.04
CA LEU A 535 28.29 3.68 0.70
C LEU A 535 26.89 3.24 1.18
N ILE A 536 26.41 2.08 0.74
CA ILE A 536 25.06 1.59 1.04
C ILE A 536 25.13 0.66 2.26
N THR A 537 24.38 1.02 3.31
CA THR A 537 24.28 0.21 4.53
C THR A 537 23.47 -1.06 4.30
N MET A 538 22.34 -0.93 3.59
CA MET A 538 21.44 -2.04 3.28
C MET A 538 20.58 -1.73 2.06
N ILE A 539 20.30 -2.75 1.26
CA ILE A 539 19.31 -2.75 0.19
C ILE A 539 18.06 -3.47 0.73
N VAL A 540 16.93 -2.76 0.74
CA VAL A 540 15.65 -3.20 1.28
C VAL A 540 14.73 -3.60 0.12
N THR A 541 14.27 -4.85 0.13
CA THR A 541 13.40 -5.44 -0.90
C THR A 541 12.20 -6.12 -0.25
N GLU A 542 11.23 -6.54 -1.06
CA GLU A 542 10.11 -7.39 -0.62
C GLU A 542 10.56 -8.78 -0.16
N LYS A 543 11.76 -9.23 -0.56
CA LYS A 543 12.34 -10.52 -0.15
C LYS A 543 13.17 -10.43 1.13
N GLY A 544 13.38 -9.22 1.65
CA GLY A 544 14.15 -8.98 2.87
C GLY A 544 15.24 -7.93 2.70
N LEU A 545 16.23 -8.02 3.60
CA LEU A 545 17.32 -7.08 3.75
C LEU A 545 18.62 -7.70 3.23
N PHE A 546 19.32 -6.98 2.34
CA PHE A 546 20.55 -7.44 1.75
C PHE A 546 21.65 -6.42 1.91
N ARG A 547 22.80 -6.81 2.46
CA ARG A 547 24.02 -6.02 2.24
C ARG A 547 24.37 -6.11 0.75
N PRO A 548 25.00 -5.10 0.16
CA PRO A 548 25.40 -5.16 -1.26
C PRO A 548 26.18 -6.43 -1.62
N SER A 549 27.10 -6.87 -0.74
CA SER A 549 27.87 -8.11 -0.91
C SER A 549 27.05 -9.40 -0.86
N GLU A 550 25.85 -9.37 -0.28
CA GLU A 550 24.95 -10.52 -0.11
C GLU A 550 23.89 -10.58 -1.21
N LEU A 551 23.69 -9.50 -1.97
CA LEU A 551 22.63 -9.36 -2.97
C LEU A 551 22.70 -10.46 -4.05
N GLN A 552 23.90 -10.83 -4.49
CA GLN A 552 24.08 -11.87 -5.51
C GLN A 552 23.59 -13.24 -5.04
N SER A 553 23.72 -13.55 -3.74
CA SER A 553 23.28 -14.84 -3.20
C SER A 553 21.76 -15.02 -3.19
N ALA A 554 21.02 -13.90 -3.29
CA ALA A 554 19.56 -13.90 -3.39
C ALA A 554 19.03 -14.17 -4.81
N ALA A 555 19.90 -14.25 -5.81
CA ALA A 555 19.54 -14.51 -7.21
C ALA A 555 19.43 -16.00 -7.55
N CYS A 556 19.88 -16.89 -6.66
CA CYS A 556 19.97 -18.34 -6.86
C CYS A 556 18.75 -19.12 -6.35
#